data_AF-A0A6P4DC44-F1
#
_entry.id   AF-A0A6P4DC44-F1
#
_cell.length_a   1.000
_cell.length_b   1.000
_cell.length_c   1.000
_cell.angle_alpha   90.00
_cell.angle_beta   90.00
_cell.angle_gamma   90.00
#
_symmetry.space_group_name_H-M   'P 1'
#
loop_
_entity.id
_entity.type
_entity.pdbx_description
1 polymer ?
#
loop_
_entity_poly.entity_id
_entity_poly.type
_entity_poly.pdbx_seq_one_letter_code
_entity_poly.pdbx_strand_id
1 'polypeptide(L)'
;MVFSASVGSVALPPPSVRVSAKRWSSVVVAAAHEPFPSFLPKLIDRIHDPFARRLAMRIQRLPVPVRFSENPIMSSCVKPLIQKKETPIVLLHGFDSSCMEWRYAYPLLEESGFETWAIDILGWGFSDLEKLPACDVVSKREHFYQFWKSYIKRPMILVGPSLGSAVAVDFTVNYPEAVEKLVLIDASVYAEGTGKLATLPKAVAYAGVYLLKSLPLRLYANYLTFYNVSFSTSLDCTNVGRLHCLMPWWDDATVGFMTSGGYNVSSLIEKVKQKTLIIWGENDRIISNKLAVQLHCELPDAVIRQIPNCGHIPHLEKPSSVVKLIVEFVQREAKKLDKCVTQV
;
A
#
# COMPACT_ATOMS: atom_id res chain seq x y z
N MET A 1 -32.83 37.05 -66.95
CA MET A 1 -33.50 37.32 -65.66
C MET A 1 -32.71 36.55 -64.61
N VAL A 2 -31.63 37.10 -64.04
CA VAL A 2 -31.50 38.13 -62.97
C VAL A 2 -32.07 37.68 -61.62
N PHE A 3 -31.25 37.91 -60.58
CA PHE A 3 -31.43 37.86 -59.12
C PHE A 3 -31.02 36.55 -58.43
N SER A 4 -30.34 36.55 -57.27
CA SER A 4 -29.71 37.59 -56.44
C SER A 4 -28.83 36.90 -55.40
N ALA A 5 -27.75 37.55 -54.98
CA ALA A 5 -26.97 37.15 -53.82
C ALA A 5 -27.72 37.40 -52.50
N SER A 6 -27.45 36.58 -51.49
CA SER A 6 -27.51 36.97 -50.08
C SER A 6 -26.45 36.23 -49.27
N VAL A 7 -25.71 37.01 -48.51
CA VAL A 7 -24.58 36.66 -47.65
C VAL A 7 -25.11 36.11 -46.33
N GLY A 8 -24.62 34.94 -45.90
CA GLY A 8 -24.87 34.36 -44.58
C GLY A 8 -23.60 34.37 -43.74
N SER A 9 -23.63 35.14 -42.65
CA SER A 9 -22.53 35.42 -41.73
C SER A 9 -21.91 34.17 -41.10
N VAL A 10 -20.57 34.06 -41.18
CA VAL A 10 -19.77 33.10 -40.41
C VAL A 10 -19.69 33.59 -38.96
N ALA A 11 -20.15 32.77 -38.01
CA ALA A 11 -20.03 33.05 -36.59
C ALA A 11 -18.58 32.79 -36.12
N LEU A 12 -18.00 33.77 -35.43
CA LEU A 12 -16.68 33.69 -34.79
C LEU A 12 -16.70 32.73 -33.58
N PRO A 13 -15.61 31.97 -33.32
CA PRO A 13 -15.51 31.18 -32.10
C PRO A 13 -15.30 32.08 -30.87
N PRO A 14 -15.72 31.64 -29.67
CA PRO A 14 -15.60 32.43 -28.45
C PRO A 14 -14.12 32.62 -28.03
N PRO A 15 -13.81 33.71 -27.30
CA PRO A 15 -12.44 34.06 -26.94
C PRO A 15 -11.83 33.03 -25.99
N SER A 16 -10.62 32.57 -26.33
CA SER A 16 -9.78 31.73 -25.48
C SER A 16 -9.44 32.45 -24.18
N VAL A 17 -9.89 31.90 -23.05
CA VAL A 17 -9.43 32.32 -21.73
C VAL A 17 -7.97 31.89 -21.57
N ARG A 18 -7.05 32.86 -21.66
CA ARG A 18 -5.64 32.69 -21.30
C ARG A 18 -5.55 32.44 -19.79
N VAL A 19 -5.33 31.19 -19.40
CA VAL A 19 -4.91 30.85 -18.03
C VAL A 19 -3.45 31.29 -17.89
N SER A 20 -3.24 32.38 -17.15
CA SER A 20 -1.93 32.86 -16.73
C SER A 20 -1.22 31.78 -15.91
N ALA A 21 -0.18 31.18 -16.50
CA ALA A 21 0.78 30.36 -15.78
C ALA A 21 1.45 31.21 -14.69
N LYS A 22 1.01 31.07 -13.44
CA LYS A 22 1.71 31.67 -12.30
C LYS A 22 3.09 31.02 -12.21
N ARG A 23 4.10 31.83 -12.52
CA ARG A 23 5.52 31.65 -12.23
C ARG A 23 5.73 30.88 -10.94
N TRP A 24 6.26 29.66 -11.04
CA TRP A 24 6.88 28.99 -9.90
C TRP A 24 8.13 29.79 -9.54
N SER A 25 8.03 30.64 -8.53
CA SER A 25 9.20 31.19 -7.87
C SER A 25 9.89 30.05 -7.14
N SER A 26 11.03 29.63 -7.69
CA SER A 26 11.96 28.66 -7.14
C SER A 26 12.49 29.14 -5.80
N VAL A 27 11.80 28.77 -4.71
CA VAL A 27 12.45 28.65 -3.40
C VAL A 27 13.14 27.29 -3.41
N VAL A 28 14.36 27.27 -3.95
CA VAL A 28 15.30 26.20 -3.67
C VAL A 28 15.70 26.39 -2.21
N VAL A 29 14.94 25.80 -1.30
CA VAL A 29 15.48 25.49 0.03
C VAL A 29 16.53 24.42 -0.24
N ALA A 30 17.81 24.77 -0.09
CA ALA A 30 18.87 23.79 0.00
C ALA A 30 18.53 22.87 1.17
N ALA A 31 17.97 21.70 0.87
CA ALA A 31 17.78 20.66 1.86
C ALA A 31 19.19 20.25 2.31
N ALA A 32 19.56 20.63 3.54
CA ALA A 32 20.64 19.95 4.23
C ALA A 32 20.37 18.44 4.08
N HIS A 33 21.35 17.69 3.61
CA HIS A 33 21.25 16.23 3.48
C HIS A 33 21.00 15.64 4.88
N GLU A 34 19.73 15.49 5.25
CA GLU A 34 19.40 14.66 6.41
C GLU A 34 19.86 13.23 6.08
N PRO A 35 20.71 12.62 6.93
CA PRO A 35 21.21 11.29 6.67
C PRO A 35 20.07 10.27 6.76
N PHE A 36 20.10 9.25 5.90
CA PHE A 36 19.19 8.11 6.05
C PHE A 36 19.37 7.47 7.44
N PRO A 37 18.28 6.94 8.04
CA PRO A 37 18.37 6.18 9.28
C PRO A 37 19.44 5.09 9.20
N SER A 38 20.29 5.01 10.24
CA SER A 38 21.48 4.15 10.22
C SER A 38 21.20 2.66 10.07
N PHE A 39 19.98 2.23 10.41
CA PHE A 39 19.53 0.84 10.29
C PHE A 39 19.12 0.46 8.86
N LEU A 40 18.95 1.43 7.95
CA LEU A 40 18.66 1.12 6.55
C LEU A 40 19.93 0.61 5.84
N PRO A 41 19.81 -0.35 4.92
CA PRO A 41 20.95 -0.84 4.16
C PRO A 41 21.62 0.28 3.36
N LYS A 42 22.96 0.31 3.32
CA LYS A 42 23.75 1.32 2.59
C LYS A 42 23.44 1.41 1.09
N LEU A 43 22.85 0.35 0.50
CA LEU A 43 22.40 0.40 -0.89
C LEU A 43 21.29 1.44 -1.14
N ILE A 44 20.65 1.98 -0.09
CA ILE A 44 19.70 3.10 -0.22
C ILE A 44 20.32 4.31 -0.93
N ASP A 45 21.63 4.54 -0.77
CA ASP A 45 22.34 5.65 -1.41
C ASP A 45 22.33 5.55 -2.94
N ARG A 46 22.19 4.33 -3.47
CA ARG A 46 22.13 4.03 -4.91
C ARG A 46 20.73 4.11 -5.51
N ILE A 47 19.69 4.33 -4.70
CA ILE A 47 18.33 4.52 -5.20
C ILE A 47 18.22 5.87 -5.87
N HIS A 48 17.66 5.90 -7.08
CA HIS A 48 17.54 7.13 -7.87
C HIS A 48 16.21 7.85 -7.65
N ASP A 49 15.14 7.12 -7.34
CA ASP A 49 13.80 7.65 -7.13
C ASP A 49 13.77 8.63 -5.94
N PRO A 50 13.50 9.92 -6.20
CA PRO A 50 13.52 10.94 -5.16
C PRO A 50 12.38 10.76 -4.14
N PHE A 51 11.26 10.15 -4.52
CA PHE A 51 10.18 9.84 -3.58
C PHE A 51 10.56 8.69 -2.66
N ALA A 52 11.21 7.64 -3.20
CA ALA A 52 11.76 6.55 -2.39
C ALA A 52 12.75 7.09 -1.35
N ARG A 53 13.70 7.93 -1.78
CA ARG A 53 14.69 8.55 -0.90
C ARG A 53 14.03 9.41 0.18
N ARG A 54 13.08 10.28 -0.19
CA ARG A 54 12.34 11.11 0.79
C ARG A 54 11.58 10.27 1.82
N LEU A 55 10.90 9.22 1.37
CA LEU A 55 10.18 8.35 2.29
C LEU A 55 11.13 7.56 3.19
N ALA A 56 12.26 7.08 2.66
CA ALA A 56 13.28 6.36 3.42
C ALA A 56 13.88 7.19 4.57
N MET A 57 14.13 8.48 4.35
CA MET A 57 14.62 9.38 5.41
C MET A 57 13.65 9.49 6.60
N ARG A 58 12.35 9.24 6.37
CA ARG A 58 11.30 9.30 7.40
C ARG A 58 11.01 7.96 8.07
N ILE A 59 11.65 6.87 7.64
CA ILE A 59 11.46 5.56 8.28
C ILE A 59 12.09 5.62 9.67
N GLN A 60 11.35 5.14 10.65
CA GLN A 60 11.79 5.07 12.03
C GLN A 60 11.33 3.75 12.64
N ARG A 61 12.02 3.29 13.68
CA ARG A 61 11.64 2.10 14.43
C ARG A 61 11.01 2.48 15.76
N LEU A 62 9.86 1.89 16.05
CA LEU A 62 9.11 2.08 17.28
C LEU A 62 9.08 0.78 18.09
N PRO A 63 9.28 0.80 19.42
CA PRO A 63 9.21 -0.40 20.25
C PRO A 63 7.76 -0.91 20.37
N VAL A 64 7.48 -2.07 19.78
CA VAL A 64 6.19 -2.74 19.90
C VAL A 64 6.32 -3.92 20.87
N PRO A 65 5.66 -3.88 22.03
CA PRO A 65 5.63 -5.02 22.93
C PRO A 65 4.87 -6.17 22.26
N VAL A 66 5.37 -7.39 22.35
CA VAL A 66 4.71 -8.58 21.81
C VAL A 66 4.63 -9.68 22.86
N ARG A 67 3.62 -10.54 22.78
CA ARG A 67 3.40 -11.59 23.79
C ARG A 67 4.38 -12.77 23.69
N PHE A 68 5.03 -12.92 22.54
CA PHE A 68 5.92 -14.06 22.24
C PHE A 68 7.42 -13.72 22.40
N SER A 69 7.74 -12.54 22.95
CA SER A 69 9.11 -12.09 23.26
C SER A 69 9.11 -11.24 24.52
N GLU A 70 10.17 -11.31 25.31
CA GLU A 70 10.38 -10.44 26.47
C GLU A 70 10.75 -9.02 26.03
N ASN A 71 11.55 -8.91 24.97
CA ASN A 71 11.94 -7.63 24.38
C ASN A 71 10.91 -7.17 23.34
N PRO A 72 10.61 -5.85 23.27
CA PRO A 72 9.79 -5.30 22.19
C PRO A 72 10.52 -5.44 20.84
N ILE A 73 9.75 -5.65 19.78
CA ILE A 73 10.25 -5.59 18.41
C ILE A 73 10.38 -4.12 18.02
N MET A 74 11.52 -3.72 17.46
CA MET A 74 11.72 -2.35 17.00
C MET A 74 11.14 -2.20 15.59
N SER A 75 9.83 -2.04 15.52
CA SER A 75 9.02 -2.09 14.30
C SER A 75 9.16 -0.84 13.45
N SER A 76 9.54 -1.02 12.20
CA SER A 76 9.71 0.08 11.27
C SER A 76 8.38 0.59 10.72
N CYS A 77 8.26 1.91 10.66
CA CYS A 77 7.13 2.60 10.07
C CYS A 77 7.53 4.00 9.58
N VAL A 78 6.66 4.62 8.79
CA VAL A 78 6.66 6.05 8.51
C VAL A 78 5.53 6.68 9.30
N LYS A 79 5.89 7.60 10.21
CA LYS A 79 4.92 8.37 11.01
C LYS A 79 4.32 9.52 10.22
N PRO A 80 3.04 9.86 10.49
CA PRO A 80 2.42 11.05 9.92
C PRO A 80 3.15 12.32 10.37
N LEU A 81 3.24 13.31 9.48
CA LEU A 81 3.70 14.67 9.84
C LEU A 81 2.71 15.39 10.76
N ILE A 82 1.41 15.12 10.58
CA ILE A 82 0.33 15.77 11.31
C ILE A 82 -0.48 14.69 12.02
N GLN A 83 -0.59 14.81 13.34
CA GLN A 83 -1.52 14.00 14.13
C GLN A 83 -2.80 14.79 14.32
N LYS A 84 -3.93 14.16 13.98
CA LYS A 84 -5.27 14.76 14.11
C LYS A 84 -6.16 13.89 14.98
N LYS A 85 -7.40 14.32 15.26
CA LYS A 85 -8.36 13.53 16.05
C LYS A 85 -9.19 12.57 15.19
N GLU A 86 -9.31 12.89 13.91
CA GLU A 86 -9.99 12.14 12.87
C GLU A 86 -9.34 10.77 12.63
N THR A 87 -10.10 9.88 11.99
CA THR A 87 -9.71 8.50 11.68
C THR A 87 -8.46 8.49 10.79
N PRO A 88 -7.34 7.91 11.26
CA PRO A 88 -6.10 7.84 10.49
C PRO A 88 -6.20 6.79 9.38
N ILE A 89 -5.38 6.97 8.34
CA ILE A 89 -5.17 5.99 7.28
C ILE A 89 -3.92 5.18 7.62
N VAL A 90 -4.03 3.86 7.61
CA VAL A 90 -2.92 2.96 7.94
C VAL A 90 -2.67 2.03 6.77
N LEU A 91 -1.46 2.09 6.25
CA LEU A 91 -1.03 1.46 5.02
C LEU A 91 -0.16 0.24 5.31
N LEU A 92 -0.61 -0.92 4.85
CA LEU A 92 0.14 -2.17 4.83
C LEU A 92 0.78 -2.36 3.45
N HIS A 93 1.91 -3.06 3.35
CA HIS A 93 2.54 -3.38 2.07
C HIS A 93 2.16 -4.79 1.58
N GLY A 94 2.52 -5.13 0.34
CA GLY A 94 2.27 -6.45 -0.26
C GLY A 94 3.22 -7.53 0.24
N PHE A 95 3.16 -8.71 -0.39
CA PHE A 95 4.11 -9.80 -0.14
C PHE A 95 5.54 -9.36 -0.45
N ASP A 96 6.50 -9.75 0.39
CA ASP A 96 7.94 -9.56 0.16
C ASP A 96 8.32 -8.10 -0.22
N SER A 97 7.80 -7.16 0.58
CA SER A 97 7.92 -5.71 0.34
C SER A 97 8.18 -4.94 1.66
N SER A 98 8.00 -3.62 1.62
CA SER A 98 8.14 -2.71 2.77
C SER A 98 7.24 -1.49 2.61
N CYS A 99 7.17 -0.65 3.65
CA CYS A 99 6.49 0.64 3.66
C CYS A 99 6.95 1.57 2.52
N MET A 100 8.14 1.35 1.93
CA MET A 100 8.61 2.09 0.75
C MET A 100 7.78 1.83 -0.52
N GLU A 101 6.93 0.81 -0.53
CA GLU A 101 5.94 0.59 -1.58
C GLU A 101 4.96 1.77 -1.72
N TRP A 102 4.76 2.52 -0.63
CA TRP A 102 3.85 3.66 -0.58
C TRP A 102 4.45 5.01 -0.98
N ARG A 103 5.72 5.04 -1.42
CA ARG A 103 6.49 6.27 -1.69
C ARG A 103 5.80 7.33 -2.56
N TYR A 104 4.92 6.94 -3.47
CA TYR A 104 4.18 7.89 -4.32
C TYR A 104 2.80 8.26 -3.76
N ALA A 105 2.07 7.32 -3.16
CA ALA A 105 0.73 7.56 -2.65
C ALA A 105 0.72 8.18 -1.23
N TYR A 106 1.70 7.82 -0.39
CA TYR A 106 1.84 8.36 0.97
C TYR A 106 1.87 9.90 1.01
N PRO A 107 2.75 10.61 0.27
CA PRO A 107 2.78 12.07 0.31
C PRO A 107 1.47 12.70 -0.18
N LEU A 108 0.81 12.10 -1.17
CA LEU A 108 -0.48 12.61 -1.68
C LEU A 108 -1.61 12.47 -0.66
N LEU A 109 -1.59 11.43 0.19
CA LEU A 109 -2.54 11.27 1.30
C LEU A 109 -2.30 12.34 2.39
N GLU A 110 -1.05 12.60 2.75
CA GLU A 110 -0.70 13.68 3.68
C GLU A 110 -1.06 15.06 3.14
N GLU A 111 -0.77 15.34 1.86
CA GLU A 111 -1.16 16.58 1.15
C GLU A 111 -2.68 16.76 1.11
N SER A 112 -3.44 15.65 1.06
CA SER A 112 -4.90 15.66 1.17
C SER A 112 -5.40 15.86 2.61
N GLY A 113 -4.49 16.03 3.57
CA GLY A 113 -4.76 16.36 4.96
C GLY A 113 -5.02 15.16 5.87
N PHE A 114 -4.70 13.92 5.45
CA PHE A 114 -4.90 12.73 6.27
C PHE A 114 -3.70 12.45 7.18
N GLU A 115 -3.98 12.09 8.43
CA GLU A 115 -3.00 11.41 9.27
C GLU A 115 -2.74 10.02 8.69
N THR A 116 -1.56 9.80 8.12
CA THR A 116 -1.23 8.58 7.39
C THR A 116 -0.03 7.86 8.01
N TRP A 117 -0.17 6.56 8.28
CA TRP A 117 0.89 5.68 8.74
C TRP A 117 1.22 4.66 7.66
N ALA A 118 2.50 4.37 7.41
CA ALA A 118 2.92 3.21 6.62
C ALA A 118 3.74 2.29 7.50
N ILE A 119 3.34 1.02 7.61
CA ILE A 119 3.88 0.08 8.60
C ILE A 119 4.47 -1.12 7.87
N ASP A 120 5.63 -1.58 8.34
CA ASP A 120 6.21 -2.85 7.90
C ASP A 120 5.53 -4.03 8.61
N ILE A 121 5.08 -4.99 7.80
CA ILE A 121 4.49 -6.24 8.27
C ILE A 121 5.59 -7.10 8.88
N LEU A 122 5.36 -7.64 10.07
CA LEU A 122 6.32 -8.46 10.81
C LEU A 122 7.02 -9.50 9.91
N GLY A 123 8.35 -9.52 9.92
CA GLY A 123 9.16 -10.41 9.08
C GLY A 123 9.62 -9.80 7.75
N TRP A 124 9.00 -8.69 7.32
CA TRP A 124 9.40 -7.91 6.15
C TRP A 124 9.70 -6.46 6.52
N GLY A 125 10.05 -5.66 5.51
CA GLY A 125 10.59 -4.32 5.68
C GLY A 125 11.82 -4.24 6.58
N PHE A 126 11.89 -3.18 7.38
CA PHE A 126 13.12 -2.78 8.06
C PHE A 126 13.04 -2.90 9.59
N SER A 127 12.10 -3.68 10.12
CA SER A 127 11.88 -3.83 11.57
C SER A 127 13.01 -4.62 12.20
N ASP A 128 13.55 -4.19 13.36
CA ASP A 128 14.49 -5.03 14.10
C ASP A 128 13.75 -6.15 14.81
N LEU A 129 14.06 -7.39 14.44
CA LEU A 129 13.47 -8.55 15.10
C LEU A 129 14.30 -8.99 16.30
N GLU A 130 15.60 -8.65 16.37
CA GLU A 130 16.60 -9.14 17.32
C GLU A 130 16.62 -10.69 17.40
N LYS A 131 15.59 -11.28 18.01
CA LYS A 131 15.25 -12.70 17.99
C LYS A 131 14.11 -12.95 17.01
N LEU A 132 14.37 -13.76 15.99
CA LEU A 132 13.40 -14.13 14.97
C LEU A 132 12.14 -14.78 15.59
N PRO A 133 10.94 -14.16 15.47
CA PRO A 133 9.69 -14.80 15.82
C PRO A 133 9.22 -15.74 14.69
N ALA A 134 8.18 -16.53 14.93
CA ALA A 134 7.68 -17.49 13.93
C ALA A 134 7.31 -16.85 12.57
N CYS A 135 6.95 -15.56 12.58
CA CYS A 135 6.54 -14.80 11.38
C CYS A 135 5.38 -15.44 10.61
N ASP A 136 4.57 -16.26 11.29
CA ASP A 136 3.33 -16.81 10.77
C ASP A 136 2.18 -15.79 10.84
N VAL A 137 1.01 -16.17 10.34
CA VAL A 137 -0.20 -15.32 10.33
C VAL A 137 -0.54 -14.82 11.73
N VAL A 138 -0.47 -15.70 12.74
CA VAL A 138 -0.84 -15.37 14.13
C VAL A 138 0.12 -14.33 14.71
N SER A 139 1.43 -14.51 14.51
CA SER A 139 2.46 -13.59 14.98
C SER A 139 2.36 -12.24 14.28
N LYS A 140 2.13 -12.23 12.96
CA LYS A 140 1.92 -10.99 12.18
C LYS A 140 0.71 -10.20 12.69
N ARG A 141 -0.41 -10.89 12.92
CA ARG A 141 -1.65 -10.30 13.46
C ARG A 141 -1.47 -9.75 14.87
N GLU A 142 -0.87 -10.52 15.78
CA GLU A 142 -0.60 -10.08 17.16
C GLU A 142 0.32 -8.85 17.17
N HIS A 143 1.42 -8.89 16.41
CA HIS A 143 2.34 -7.75 16.31
C HIS A 143 1.64 -6.48 15.81
N PHE A 144 0.81 -6.60 14.75
CA PHE A 144 0.07 -5.45 14.25
C PHE A 144 -0.96 -4.93 15.26
N TYR A 145 -1.64 -5.82 15.99
CA TYR A 145 -2.54 -5.44 17.07
C TYR A 145 -1.82 -4.67 18.18
N GLN A 146 -0.63 -5.11 18.57
CA GLN A 146 0.17 -4.41 19.59
C GLN A 146 0.70 -3.06 19.10
N PHE A 147 1.07 -2.95 17.81
CA PHE A 147 1.39 -1.66 17.21
C PHE A 147 0.19 -0.72 17.30
N TRP A 148 -0.99 -1.18 16.88
CA TRP A 148 -2.23 -0.41 16.94
C TRP A 148 -2.53 0.03 18.37
N LYS A 149 -2.49 -0.89 19.34
CA LYS A 149 -2.74 -0.63 20.76
C LYS A 149 -1.74 0.35 21.38
N SER A 150 -0.51 0.41 20.86
CA SER A 150 0.55 1.27 21.40
C SER A 150 0.53 2.68 20.81
N TYR A 151 0.28 2.79 19.51
CA TYR A 151 0.51 4.03 18.75
C TYR A 151 -0.73 4.62 18.09
N ILE A 152 -1.64 3.79 17.56
CA ILE A 152 -2.82 4.27 16.83
C ILE A 152 -4.00 4.49 17.78
N LYS A 153 -4.31 3.50 18.64
CA LYS A 153 -5.25 3.58 19.78
C LYS A 153 -6.68 4.03 19.46
N ARG A 154 -7.10 3.90 18.21
CA ARG A 154 -8.45 4.26 17.74
C ARG A 154 -8.77 3.56 16.42
N PRO A 155 -10.05 3.48 16.02
CA PRO A 155 -10.42 2.95 14.72
C PRO A 155 -9.63 3.63 13.60
N MET A 156 -9.19 2.86 12.61
CA MET A 156 -8.43 3.33 11.46
C MET A 156 -9.08 2.93 10.14
N ILE A 157 -8.70 3.61 9.08
CA ILE A 157 -8.94 3.16 7.71
C ILE A 157 -7.75 2.29 7.31
N LEU A 158 -7.98 0.98 7.24
CA LEU A 158 -6.93 0.03 6.95
C LEU A 158 -6.83 -0.20 5.45
N VAL A 159 -5.65 0.03 4.88
CA VAL A 159 -5.39 -0.11 3.45
C VAL A 159 -4.35 -1.20 3.23
N GLY A 160 -4.70 -2.20 2.42
CA GLY A 160 -3.81 -3.29 2.05
C GLY A 160 -3.82 -3.54 0.54
N PRO A 161 -2.64 -3.67 -0.11
CA PRO A 161 -2.53 -4.13 -1.49
C PRO A 161 -2.15 -5.61 -1.53
N SER A 162 -2.63 -6.36 -2.52
CA SER A 162 -2.21 -7.75 -2.77
C SER A 162 -2.30 -8.62 -1.50
N LEU A 163 -1.21 -9.25 -1.04
CA LEU A 163 -1.19 -10.00 0.24
C LEU A 163 -1.53 -9.13 1.45
N GLY A 164 -1.19 -7.84 1.43
CA GLY A 164 -1.59 -6.89 2.46
C GLY A 164 -3.12 -6.80 2.62
N SER A 165 -3.89 -7.09 1.58
CA SER A 165 -5.35 -7.24 1.68
C SER A 165 -5.77 -8.45 2.52
N ALA A 166 -5.06 -9.58 2.42
CA ALA A 166 -5.35 -10.74 3.26
C ALA A 166 -5.00 -10.48 4.73
N VAL A 167 -3.88 -9.80 4.97
CA VAL A 167 -3.49 -9.33 6.31
C VAL A 167 -4.56 -8.39 6.87
N ALA A 168 -5.07 -7.47 6.04
CA ALA A 168 -6.12 -6.53 6.43
C ALA A 168 -7.45 -7.23 6.74
N VAL A 169 -7.91 -8.17 5.92
CA VAL A 169 -9.12 -8.96 6.16
C VAL A 169 -9.00 -9.78 7.45
N ASP A 170 -7.89 -10.51 7.63
CA ASP A 170 -7.63 -11.26 8.87
C ASP A 170 -7.66 -10.34 10.09
N PHE A 171 -6.98 -9.21 10.04
CA PHE A 171 -6.95 -8.25 11.14
C PHE A 171 -8.34 -7.66 11.44
N THR A 172 -9.07 -7.23 10.41
CA THR A 172 -10.40 -6.62 10.54
C THR A 172 -11.42 -7.56 11.16
N VAL A 173 -11.39 -8.86 10.83
CA VAL A 173 -12.32 -9.83 11.40
C VAL A 173 -11.99 -10.17 12.85
N ASN A 174 -10.70 -10.18 13.22
CA ASN A 174 -10.27 -10.52 14.59
C ASN A 174 -10.30 -9.31 15.55
N TYR A 175 -10.15 -8.09 15.04
CA TYR A 175 -10.17 -6.85 15.81
C TYR A 175 -11.06 -5.79 15.12
N PRO A 176 -12.38 -6.04 14.99
CA PRO A 176 -13.28 -5.14 14.28
C PRO A 176 -13.37 -3.75 14.90
N GLU A 177 -13.07 -3.60 16.20
CA GLU A 177 -13.01 -2.31 16.89
C GLU A 177 -11.85 -1.43 16.44
N ALA A 178 -10.79 -2.03 15.89
CA ALA A 178 -9.61 -1.32 15.43
C ALA A 178 -9.78 -0.76 14.01
N VAL A 179 -10.78 -1.21 13.24
CA VAL A 179 -10.95 -0.86 11.83
C VAL A 179 -12.33 -0.25 11.60
N GLU A 180 -12.35 1.03 11.19
CA GLU A 180 -13.58 1.72 10.81
C GLU A 180 -13.98 1.39 9.37
N LYS A 181 -13.01 1.41 8.45
CA LYS A 181 -13.19 1.15 7.02
C LYS A 181 -12.02 0.37 6.47
N LEU A 182 -12.29 -0.37 5.39
CA LEU A 182 -11.29 -1.22 4.74
C LEU A 182 -11.09 -0.76 3.29
N VAL A 183 -9.85 -0.72 2.84
CA VAL A 183 -9.49 -0.48 1.44
C VAL A 183 -8.59 -1.61 0.96
N LEU A 184 -9.06 -2.34 -0.05
CA LEU A 184 -8.36 -3.48 -0.62
C LEU A 184 -7.96 -3.16 -2.05
N ILE A 185 -6.66 -3.24 -2.35
CA ILE A 185 -6.10 -2.93 -3.67
C ILE A 185 -5.59 -4.23 -4.29
N ASP A 186 -6.11 -4.62 -5.46
CA ASP A 186 -5.71 -5.82 -6.21
C ASP A 186 -5.54 -7.06 -5.28
N ALA A 187 -6.60 -7.33 -4.52
CA ALA A 187 -6.57 -8.13 -3.32
C ALA A 187 -6.24 -9.62 -3.57
N SER A 188 -5.25 -10.14 -2.84
CA SER A 188 -4.89 -11.57 -2.83
C SER A 188 -5.55 -12.29 -1.65
N VAL A 189 -6.89 -12.35 -1.64
CA VAL A 189 -7.69 -12.89 -0.52
C VAL A 189 -8.20 -14.33 -0.75
N TYR A 190 -8.11 -14.83 -1.98
CA TYR A 190 -8.48 -16.19 -2.36
C TYR A 190 -7.29 -17.14 -2.47
N ALA A 191 -6.09 -16.70 -2.11
CA ALA A 191 -4.95 -17.60 -2.02
C ALA A 191 -5.22 -18.64 -0.92
N GLU A 192 -5.08 -19.92 -1.26
CA GLU A 192 -5.22 -21.04 -0.31
C GLU A 192 -3.90 -21.29 0.44
N GLY A 193 -3.25 -20.21 0.87
CA GLY A 193 -1.94 -20.27 1.50
C GLY A 193 -0.82 -20.68 0.54
N THR A 194 0.25 -21.24 1.11
CA THR A 194 1.45 -21.65 0.37
C THR A 194 1.37 -23.08 -0.15
N GLY A 195 0.27 -23.79 0.15
CA GLY A 195 -0.01 -25.14 -0.34
C GLY A 195 1.13 -26.12 -0.08
N LYS A 196 1.52 -26.88 -1.12
CA LYS A 196 2.63 -27.85 -1.05
C LYS A 196 3.99 -27.22 -0.73
N LEU A 197 4.15 -25.90 -0.88
CA LEU A 197 5.37 -25.21 -0.48
C LEU A 197 5.58 -25.28 1.04
N ALA A 198 4.50 -25.35 1.82
CA ALA A 198 4.59 -25.48 3.28
C ALA A 198 5.23 -26.80 3.72
N THR A 199 5.12 -27.85 2.90
CA THR A 199 5.65 -29.19 3.18
C THR A 199 7.05 -29.42 2.61
N LEU A 200 7.67 -28.41 2.00
CA LEU A 200 8.99 -28.56 1.41
C LEU A 200 10.07 -28.78 2.49
N PRO A 201 11.09 -29.61 2.21
CA PRO A 201 12.27 -29.69 3.07
C PRO A 201 12.88 -28.31 3.26
N LYS A 202 13.34 -28.01 4.48
CA LYS A 202 13.85 -26.68 4.86
C LYS A 202 14.90 -26.16 3.87
N ALA A 203 15.88 -26.98 3.46
CA ALA A 203 16.91 -26.58 2.49
C ALA A 203 16.32 -26.10 1.14
N VAL A 204 15.25 -26.74 0.65
CA VAL A 204 14.57 -26.34 -0.60
C VAL A 204 13.80 -25.04 -0.41
N ALA A 205 13.16 -24.85 0.75
CA ALA A 205 12.48 -23.60 1.07
C ALA A 205 13.46 -22.42 1.09
N TYR A 206 14.63 -22.58 1.73
CA TYR A 206 15.68 -21.54 1.72
C TYR A 206 16.21 -21.28 0.31
N ALA A 207 16.44 -22.31 -0.50
CA ALA A 207 16.87 -22.13 -1.88
C ALA A 207 15.83 -21.33 -2.70
N GLY A 208 14.55 -21.65 -2.56
CA GLY A 208 13.45 -20.92 -3.21
C GLY A 208 13.35 -19.46 -2.75
N VAL A 209 13.43 -19.23 -1.45
CA VAL A 209 13.41 -17.88 -0.87
C VAL A 209 14.63 -17.06 -1.32
N TYR A 210 15.82 -17.66 -1.37
CA TYR A 210 17.02 -16.99 -1.86
C TYR A 210 16.87 -16.49 -3.31
N LEU A 211 16.16 -17.23 -4.17
CA LEU A 211 15.87 -16.82 -5.55
C LEU A 211 15.00 -15.56 -5.62
N LEU A 212 14.11 -15.32 -4.64
CA LEU A 212 13.27 -14.11 -4.57
C LEU A 212 14.09 -12.82 -4.44
N LYS A 213 15.34 -12.89 -3.96
CA LYS A 213 16.25 -11.72 -3.91
C LYS A 213 16.85 -11.36 -5.27
N SER A 214 16.78 -12.26 -6.24
CA SER A 214 17.52 -12.13 -7.49
C SER A 214 16.98 -10.99 -8.35
N LEU A 215 17.90 -10.22 -8.94
CA LEU A 215 17.54 -9.15 -9.87
C LEU A 215 16.67 -9.64 -11.04
N PRO A 216 17.00 -10.76 -11.73
CA PRO A 216 16.19 -11.24 -12.84
C PRO A 216 14.75 -11.58 -12.44
N LEU A 217 14.56 -12.27 -11.31
CA LEU A 217 13.22 -12.65 -10.87
C LEU A 217 12.38 -11.44 -10.46
N ARG A 218 12.96 -10.46 -9.77
CA ARG A 218 12.24 -9.23 -9.39
C ARG A 218 11.97 -8.30 -10.57
N LEU A 219 12.86 -8.23 -11.56
CA LEU A 219 12.58 -7.53 -12.82
C LEU A 219 11.43 -8.19 -13.57
N TYR A 220 11.40 -9.52 -13.62
CA TYR A 220 10.30 -10.27 -14.22
C TYR A 220 8.98 -10.08 -13.44
N ALA A 221 9.03 -10.11 -12.10
CA ALA A 221 7.87 -9.80 -11.27
C ALA A 221 7.35 -8.39 -11.56
N ASN A 222 8.22 -7.37 -11.61
CA ASN A 222 7.84 -6.01 -11.99
C ASN A 222 7.20 -5.94 -13.38
N TYR A 223 7.71 -6.68 -14.37
CA TYR A 223 7.12 -6.75 -15.70
C TYR A 223 5.67 -7.29 -15.69
N LEU A 224 5.38 -8.26 -14.82
CA LEU A 224 4.03 -8.77 -14.65
C LEU A 224 3.15 -7.81 -13.83
N THR A 225 3.74 -7.17 -12.83
CA THR A 225 3.04 -6.30 -11.87
C THR A 225 2.65 -4.95 -12.46
N PHE A 226 3.48 -4.32 -13.28
CA PHE A 226 3.14 -3.04 -13.93
C PHE A 226 2.45 -3.26 -15.27
N TYR A 227 1.47 -2.41 -15.60
CA TYR A 227 0.90 -2.41 -16.95
C TYR A 227 1.91 -1.85 -17.97
N ASN A 228 2.46 -0.66 -17.69
CA ASN A 228 3.49 -0.05 -18.53
C ASN A 228 4.42 0.89 -17.73
N VAL A 229 5.71 0.53 -17.64
CA VAL A 229 6.76 1.38 -17.05
C VAL A 229 8.06 1.27 -17.85
N SER A 230 8.88 2.31 -17.81
CA SER A 230 10.21 2.27 -18.41
C SER A 230 11.12 1.24 -17.71
N PHE A 231 12.12 0.72 -18.43
CA PHE A 231 13.09 -0.20 -17.84
C PHE A 231 13.85 0.42 -16.66
N SER A 232 14.25 1.69 -16.76
CA SER A 232 14.93 2.40 -15.66
C SER A 232 14.04 2.51 -14.42
N THR A 233 12.75 2.79 -14.59
CA THR A 233 11.79 2.80 -13.49
C THR A 233 11.63 1.40 -12.90
N SER A 234 11.50 0.36 -13.74
CA SER A 234 11.39 -1.02 -13.28
C SER A 234 12.63 -1.49 -12.50
N LEU A 235 13.82 -1.11 -12.96
CA LEU A 235 15.08 -1.42 -12.30
C LEU A 235 15.19 -0.73 -10.94
N ASP A 236 14.83 0.55 -10.86
CA ASP A 236 14.89 1.28 -9.61
C ASP A 236 13.82 0.79 -8.62
N CYS A 237 12.60 0.48 -9.09
CA CYS A 237 11.57 -0.23 -8.31
C CYS A 237 12.08 -1.56 -7.76
N THR A 238 12.79 -2.34 -8.59
CA THR A 238 13.43 -3.60 -8.18
C THR A 238 14.45 -3.34 -7.08
N ASN A 239 15.30 -2.32 -7.22
CA ASN A 239 16.30 -1.99 -6.21
C ASN A 239 15.68 -1.55 -4.89
N VAL A 240 14.65 -0.69 -4.92
CA VAL A 240 13.86 -0.30 -3.75
C VAL A 240 13.27 -1.52 -3.06
N GLY A 241 12.58 -2.38 -3.83
CA GLY A 241 11.97 -3.60 -3.30
C GLY A 241 13.00 -4.55 -2.68
N ARG A 242 14.24 -4.59 -3.20
CA ARG A 242 15.31 -5.48 -2.71
C ARG A 242 16.00 -5.01 -1.43
N LEU A 243 15.84 -3.74 -1.03
CA LEU A 243 16.56 -3.22 0.14
C LEU A 243 16.27 -4.04 1.39
N HIS A 244 15.01 -4.37 1.66
CA HIS A 244 14.65 -5.15 2.84
C HIS A 244 15.18 -6.60 2.81
N CYS A 245 15.55 -7.14 1.64
CA CYS A 245 16.15 -8.47 1.52
C CYS A 245 17.56 -8.54 2.12
N LEU A 246 18.17 -7.38 2.37
CA LEU A 246 19.47 -7.21 3.01
C LEU A 246 19.36 -7.22 4.53
N MET A 247 18.14 -7.25 5.09
CA MET A 247 17.96 -7.38 6.53
C MET A 247 18.37 -8.80 6.98
N PRO A 248 19.06 -8.96 8.12
CA PRO A 248 19.64 -10.23 8.53
C PRO A 248 18.65 -11.39 8.66
N TRP A 249 17.41 -11.09 9.02
CA TRP A 249 16.35 -12.07 9.28
C TRP A 249 15.44 -12.32 8.08
N TRP A 250 15.62 -11.64 6.95
CA TRP A 250 14.65 -11.70 5.85
C TRP A 250 14.47 -13.13 5.31
N ASP A 251 15.56 -13.90 5.21
CA ASP A 251 15.50 -15.28 4.69
C ASP A 251 14.69 -16.16 5.64
N ASP A 252 15.07 -16.16 6.92
CA ASP A 252 14.43 -16.99 7.93
C ASP A 252 12.96 -16.59 8.16
N ALA A 253 12.66 -15.29 8.16
CA ALA A 253 11.29 -14.78 8.31
C ALA A 253 10.41 -15.17 7.11
N THR A 254 10.95 -15.07 5.89
CA THR A 254 10.22 -15.44 4.67
C THR A 254 10.03 -16.96 4.60
N VAL A 255 11.03 -17.76 4.96
CA VAL A 255 10.88 -19.22 5.07
C VAL A 255 9.87 -19.58 6.16
N GLY A 256 9.91 -18.93 7.32
CA GLY A 256 8.95 -19.13 8.41
C GLY A 256 7.51 -18.90 7.96
N PHE A 257 7.26 -17.77 7.30
CA PHE A 257 5.95 -17.48 6.70
C PHE A 257 5.55 -18.51 5.63
N MET A 258 6.47 -18.90 4.75
CA MET A 258 6.18 -19.84 3.67
C MET A 258 5.85 -21.23 4.18
N THR A 259 6.56 -21.68 5.22
CA THR A 259 6.40 -23.01 5.81
C THR A 259 5.24 -23.08 6.80
N SER A 260 4.75 -21.95 7.31
CA SER A 260 3.56 -21.90 8.18
C SER A 260 2.23 -22.03 7.43
N GLY A 261 2.25 -22.16 6.10
CA GLY A 261 1.04 -22.22 5.27
C GLY A 261 0.56 -20.87 4.73
N GLY A 262 1.16 -19.74 5.12
CA GLY A 262 0.74 -18.41 4.67
C GLY A 262 -0.69 -18.01 5.04
N TYR A 263 -1.25 -17.01 4.34
CA TYR A 263 -2.63 -16.55 4.56
C TYR A 263 -3.64 -17.37 3.75
N ASN A 264 -4.72 -17.77 4.41
CA ASN A 264 -5.94 -18.29 3.78
C ASN A 264 -7.14 -17.64 4.49
N VAL A 265 -7.72 -16.62 3.86
CA VAL A 265 -8.74 -15.76 4.48
C VAL A 265 -10.08 -15.79 3.74
N SER A 266 -10.24 -16.66 2.74
CA SER A 266 -11.46 -16.73 1.92
C SER A 266 -12.72 -16.89 2.78
N SER A 267 -12.68 -17.80 3.76
CA SER A 267 -13.77 -18.02 4.73
C SER A 267 -14.03 -16.85 5.70
N LEU A 268 -13.19 -15.82 5.69
CA LEU A 268 -13.33 -14.63 6.53
C LEU A 268 -13.94 -13.45 5.76
N ILE A 269 -13.99 -13.49 4.43
CA ILE A 269 -14.46 -12.37 3.58
C ILE A 269 -15.88 -11.96 3.97
N GLU A 270 -16.82 -12.92 4.02
CA GLU A 270 -18.23 -12.67 4.38
C GLU A 270 -18.41 -12.16 5.83
N LYS A 271 -17.38 -12.29 6.67
CA LYS A 271 -17.42 -11.85 8.08
C LYS A 271 -16.99 -10.39 8.25
N VAL A 272 -16.44 -9.76 7.21
CA VAL A 272 -16.07 -8.34 7.25
C VAL A 272 -17.34 -7.49 7.29
N LYS A 273 -17.52 -6.73 8.37
CA LYS A 273 -18.71 -5.86 8.56
C LYS A 273 -18.45 -4.42 8.14
N GLN A 274 -17.17 -4.06 8.02
CA GLN A 274 -16.71 -2.72 7.69
C GLN A 274 -17.02 -2.43 6.23
N LYS A 275 -17.45 -1.21 5.99
CA LYS A 275 -17.57 -0.69 4.64
C LYS A 275 -16.22 -0.80 3.94
N THR A 276 -16.22 -1.39 2.75
CA THR A 276 -15.00 -1.74 2.03
C THR A 276 -14.95 -1.06 0.66
N LEU A 277 -13.81 -0.46 0.34
CA LEU A 277 -13.47 -0.02 -1.02
C LEU A 277 -12.55 -1.05 -1.66
N ILE A 278 -12.95 -1.59 -2.80
CA ILE A 278 -12.10 -2.43 -3.66
C ILE A 278 -11.57 -1.55 -4.79
N ILE A 279 -10.25 -1.42 -4.89
CA ILE A 279 -9.56 -0.78 -6.01
C ILE A 279 -8.86 -1.87 -6.82
N TRP A 280 -8.98 -1.85 -8.15
CA TRP A 280 -8.38 -2.88 -8.99
C TRP A 280 -7.78 -2.29 -10.27
N GLY A 281 -6.58 -2.72 -10.64
CA GLY A 281 -5.97 -2.39 -11.94
C GLY A 281 -6.61 -3.22 -13.05
N GLU A 282 -7.22 -2.57 -14.04
CA GLU A 282 -7.95 -3.27 -15.11
C GLU A 282 -7.10 -4.30 -15.87
N ASN A 283 -5.78 -4.08 -15.92
CA ASN A 283 -4.81 -4.90 -16.63
C ASN A 283 -3.86 -5.65 -15.68
N ASP A 284 -4.30 -5.97 -14.48
CA ASP A 284 -3.57 -6.86 -13.56
C ASP A 284 -3.29 -8.22 -14.25
N ARG A 285 -1.99 -8.56 -14.35
CA ARG A 285 -1.51 -9.84 -14.93
C ARG A 285 -1.17 -10.88 -13.87
N ILE A 286 -1.24 -10.51 -12.59
CA ILE A 286 -0.97 -11.38 -11.44
C ILE A 286 -2.28 -11.98 -10.94
N ILE A 287 -3.31 -11.15 -10.74
CA ILE A 287 -4.61 -11.58 -10.21
C ILE A 287 -5.72 -11.16 -11.18
N SER A 288 -6.58 -12.12 -11.54
CA SER A 288 -7.69 -11.88 -12.46
C SER A 288 -8.69 -10.89 -11.87
N ASN A 289 -9.08 -9.88 -12.65
CA ASN A 289 -10.11 -8.90 -12.29
C ASN A 289 -11.48 -9.52 -11.99
N LYS A 290 -11.73 -10.77 -12.41
CA LYS A 290 -12.94 -11.53 -12.04
C LYS A 290 -13.05 -11.71 -10.53
N LEU A 291 -11.90 -11.86 -9.85
CA LEU A 291 -11.85 -11.99 -8.40
C LEU A 291 -12.24 -10.69 -7.69
N ALA A 292 -12.07 -9.52 -8.33
CA ALA A 292 -12.56 -8.26 -7.80
C ALA A 292 -14.10 -8.24 -7.74
N VAL A 293 -14.75 -8.75 -8.80
CA VAL A 293 -16.22 -8.86 -8.87
C VAL A 293 -16.72 -9.88 -7.86
N GLN A 294 -16.06 -11.03 -7.75
CA GLN A 294 -16.37 -12.03 -6.73
C GLN A 294 -16.28 -11.44 -5.32
N LEU A 295 -15.17 -10.76 -5.01
CA LEU A 295 -14.95 -10.10 -3.73
C LEU A 295 -16.02 -9.05 -3.42
N HIS A 296 -16.44 -8.29 -4.42
CA HIS A 296 -17.54 -7.33 -4.27
C HIS A 296 -18.87 -8.01 -3.92
N CYS A 297 -19.16 -9.18 -4.49
CA CYS A 297 -20.38 -9.94 -4.21
C CYS A 297 -20.38 -10.61 -2.84
N GLU A 298 -19.21 -11.05 -2.35
CA GLU A 298 -19.08 -11.74 -1.05
C GLU A 298 -18.99 -10.77 0.15
N LEU A 299 -18.51 -9.54 -0.06
CA LEU A 299 -18.45 -8.53 0.99
C LEU A 299 -19.83 -7.88 1.24
N PRO A 300 -20.30 -7.80 2.51
CA PRO A 300 -21.62 -7.27 2.84
C PRO A 300 -21.87 -5.80 2.45
N ASP A 301 -20.85 -4.93 2.56
CA ASP A 301 -20.92 -3.52 2.16
C ASP A 301 -19.62 -3.13 1.46
N ALA A 302 -19.60 -3.31 0.14
CA ALA A 302 -18.44 -3.01 -0.69
C ALA A 302 -18.78 -2.09 -1.87
N VAL A 303 -17.79 -1.30 -2.26
CA VAL A 303 -17.78 -0.51 -3.49
C VAL A 303 -16.56 -0.90 -4.30
N ILE A 304 -16.75 -1.28 -5.56
CA ILE A 304 -15.65 -1.57 -6.47
C ILE A 304 -15.32 -0.39 -7.40
N ARG A 305 -14.02 -0.15 -7.63
CA ARG A 305 -13.48 0.86 -8.54
C ARG A 305 -12.32 0.28 -9.32
N GLN A 306 -12.43 0.30 -10.64
CA GLN A 306 -11.34 -0.12 -11.54
C GLN A 306 -10.55 1.09 -12.02
N ILE A 307 -9.23 0.92 -12.16
CA ILE A 307 -8.32 1.92 -12.71
C ILE A 307 -7.87 1.43 -14.10
N PRO A 308 -8.23 2.15 -15.18
CA PRO A 308 -7.87 1.73 -16.53
C PRO A 308 -6.38 1.89 -16.80
N ASN A 309 -5.83 1.03 -17.66
CA ASN A 309 -4.42 1.04 -18.06
C ASN A 309 -3.47 0.99 -16.84
N CYS A 310 -3.75 0.05 -15.93
CA CYS A 310 -3.04 -0.10 -14.67
C CYS A 310 -2.89 -1.57 -14.32
N GLY A 311 -1.70 -1.95 -13.84
CA GLY A 311 -1.39 -3.31 -13.39
C GLY A 311 -1.76 -3.56 -11.92
N HIS A 312 -1.09 -4.56 -11.34
CA HIS A 312 -1.33 -5.13 -10.01
C HIS A 312 -1.04 -4.19 -8.82
N ILE A 313 -0.31 -3.09 -9.02
CA ILE A 313 0.04 -2.14 -7.94
C ILE A 313 -0.38 -0.70 -8.26
N PRO A 314 -1.68 -0.40 -8.34
CA PRO A 314 -2.16 0.93 -8.70
C PRO A 314 -1.67 2.05 -7.81
N HIS A 315 -1.41 1.79 -6.52
CA HIS A 315 -0.87 2.78 -5.58
C HIS A 315 0.55 3.21 -5.94
N LEU A 316 1.26 2.43 -6.76
CA LEU A 316 2.57 2.78 -7.29
C LEU A 316 2.52 3.25 -8.75
N GLU A 317 1.67 2.66 -9.59
CA GLU A 317 1.59 3.00 -11.02
C GLU A 317 0.72 4.24 -11.29
N LYS A 318 -0.41 4.38 -10.58
CA LYS A 318 -1.39 5.47 -10.71
C LYS A 318 -1.75 6.06 -9.33
N PRO A 319 -0.76 6.54 -8.56
CA PRO A 319 -0.93 6.96 -7.16
C PRO A 319 -2.02 8.02 -6.99
N SER A 320 -2.08 9.03 -7.87
CA SER A 320 -3.09 10.09 -7.80
C SER A 320 -4.52 9.56 -7.98
N SER A 321 -4.72 8.54 -8.82
CA SER A 321 -6.03 7.91 -9.01
C SER A 321 -6.45 7.13 -7.76
N VAL A 322 -5.53 6.35 -7.19
CA VAL A 322 -5.78 5.60 -5.94
C VAL A 322 -6.12 6.55 -4.79
N VAL A 323 -5.30 7.58 -4.59
CA VAL A 323 -5.51 8.55 -3.50
C VAL A 323 -6.84 9.27 -3.67
N LYS A 324 -7.19 9.71 -4.88
CA LYS A 324 -8.51 10.31 -5.15
C LYS A 324 -9.65 9.39 -4.73
N LEU A 325 -9.59 8.10 -5.10
CA LEU A 325 -10.62 7.12 -4.74
C LEU A 325 -10.72 6.92 -3.22
N ILE A 326 -9.58 6.84 -2.53
CA ILE A 326 -9.53 6.75 -1.07
C ILE A 326 -10.16 8.00 -0.45
N VAL A 327 -9.74 9.21 -0.85
CA VAL A 327 -10.29 10.48 -0.33
C VAL A 327 -11.80 10.55 -0.52
N GLU A 328 -12.31 10.24 -1.70
CA GLU A 328 -13.75 10.23 -1.99
C GLU A 328 -14.51 9.23 -1.10
N PHE A 329 -13.93 8.06 -0.88
CA PHE A 329 -14.51 7.01 -0.03
C PHE A 329 -14.57 7.43 1.45
N VAL A 330 -13.53 8.08 1.96
CA VAL A 330 -13.53 8.60 3.33
C VAL A 330 -14.54 9.74 3.49
N GLN A 331 -14.56 10.71 2.56
CA GLN A 331 -15.35 11.94 2.68
C GLN A 331 -16.85 11.78 2.41
N ARG A 332 -17.26 10.80 1.59
CA ARG A 332 -18.68 10.60 1.22
C ARG A 332 -19.61 10.38 2.42
N GLU A 333 -19.08 9.98 3.57
CA GLU A 333 -19.89 9.76 4.78
C GLU A 333 -19.85 10.90 5.77
N ALA A 334 -18.73 11.64 5.89
CA ALA A 334 -18.71 12.88 6.66
C ALA A 334 -19.84 13.82 6.21
N LYS A 335 -20.03 13.95 4.89
CA LYS A 335 -21.13 14.74 4.30
C LYS A 335 -22.53 14.15 4.50
N LYS A 336 -22.69 12.85 4.74
CA LYS A 336 -23.98 12.25 5.11
C LYS A 336 -24.31 12.50 6.58
N LEU A 337 -23.31 12.40 7.46
CA LEU A 337 -23.47 12.64 8.89
C LEU A 337 -23.77 14.11 9.19
N ASP A 338 -23.03 15.05 8.57
CA ASP A 338 -23.26 16.49 8.72
C ASP A 338 -24.66 16.90 8.27
N LYS A 339 -25.16 16.33 7.16
CA LYS A 339 -26.52 16.60 6.65
C LYS A 339 -27.60 16.11 7.61
N CYS A 340 -27.45 14.95 8.25
CA CYS A 340 -28.38 14.50 9.27
C CYS A 340 -28.37 15.40 10.50
N VAL A 341 -27.20 15.87 10.95
CA VAL A 341 -27.09 16.74 12.15
C VAL A 341 -27.67 18.14 11.91
N THR A 342 -27.52 18.71 10.70
CA THR A 342 -28.16 19.99 10.35
C THR A 342 -29.67 19.91 10.09
N GLN A 343 -30.26 18.72 10.11
CA GLN A 343 -31.70 18.51 9.88
C GLN A 343 -32.49 18.11 11.14
N VAL A 344 -31.85 18.13 12.32
CA VAL A 344 -32.48 17.85 13.63
C VAL A 344 -32.74 19.14 14.40
#